data_AF-A0A2K8JWM2-F1
#
_entry.id   AF-A0A2K8JWM2-F1
#
_cell.length_a   1.000
_cell.length_b   1.000
_cell.length_c   1.000
_cell.angle_alpha   90.00
_cell.angle_beta   90.00
_cell.angle_gamma   90.00
#
_symmetry.space_group_name_H-M   'P 1'
#
loop_
_entity.id
_entity.type
_entity.pdbx_description
1 polymer ?
#
loop_
_entity_poly.entity_id
_entity_poly.type
_entity_poly.pdbx_seq_one_letter_code
_entity_poly.pdbx_strand_id
1 'polypeptide(L)'
;MFSFLLLTLLVFYSQLLTFSSAIDNNEKLGFCMHNIDINVNDHVTAYEGVWFPQYRTRDSDNHRYSCHTLYERVYYEARPKLIFDSYYTVDGIAETESHEESYSPGEKRGITVDDEGFLEGYGSYNVFNYILKLTPEYRVRYLCTDYVDARRNKTMVYIETRNMRPKLETIKEAVNVLRKHKLYVHLDRIEQRNCKRPLGPDGYQPLDKEPKSITRDNH
;
A
#
# COMPACT_ATOMS: atom_id res chain seq x y z
N MET A 1 49.65 9.90 -2.32
CA MET A 1 48.46 10.53 -1.69
C MET A 1 47.25 10.68 -2.63
N PHE A 2 47.41 10.65 -3.97
CA PHE A 2 46.27 10.75 -4.91
C PHE A 2 45.33 9.53 -4.96
N SER A 3 45.82 8.33 -4.63
CA SER A 3 45.02 7.09 -4.74
C SER A 3 43.95 6.92 -3.66
N PHE A 4 44.11 7.55 -2.49
CA PHE A 4 43.15 7.46 -1.37
C PHE A 4 41.93 8.37 -1.58
N LEU A 5 42.12 9.50 -2.25
CA LEU A 5 41.04 10.45 -2.57
C LEU A 5 40.11 9.91 -3.66
N LEU A 6 40.65 9.15 -4.62
CA LEU A 6 39.84 8.53 -5.68
C LEU A 6 38.97 7.38 -5.13
N LEU A 7 39.52 6.59 -4.20
CA LEU A 7 38.79 5.47 -3.58
C LEU A 7 37.64 5.95 -2.69
N THR A 8 37.86 7.02 -1.92
CA THR A 8 36.84 7.61 -1.04
C THR A 8 35.70 8.26 -1.82
N LEU A 9 35.99 8.92 -2.95
CA LEU A 9 34.97 9.44 -3.88
C LEU A 9 34.14 8.32 -4.52
N LEU A 10 34.76 7.21 -4.92
CA LEU A 10 34.05 6.05 -5.49
C LEU A 10 33.14 5.34 -4.47
N VAL A 11 33.55 5.23 -3.21
CA VAL A 11 32.74 4.65 -2.13
C VAL A 11 31.57 5.57 -1.75
N PHE A 12 31.78 6.89 -1.72
CA PHE A 12 30.67 7.83 -1.50
C PHE A 12 29.66 7.82 -2.64
N TYR A 13 30.13 7.71 -3.90
CA TYR A 13 29.25 7.65 -5.06
C TYR A 13 28.45 6.34 -5.11
N SER A 14 29.06 5.20 -4.74
CA SER A 14 28.34 3.93 -4.66
C SER A 14 27.35 3.87 -3.50
N GLN A 15 27.66 4.51 -2.37
CA GLN A 15 26.73 4.61 -1.23
C GLN A 15 25.56 5.56 -1.51
N LEU A 16 25.77 6.67 -2.24
CA LEU A 16 24.68 7.57 -2.65
C LEU A 16 23.74 6.93 -3.69
N LEU A 17 24.26 6.10 -4.60
CA LEU A 17 23.45 5.35 -5.56
C LEU A 17 22.57 4.28 -4.90
N THR A 18 23.01 3.69 -3.78
CA THR A 18 22.23 2.66 -3.08
C THR A 18 20.99 3.19 -2.35
N PHE A 19 20.95 4.47 -1.97
CA PHE A 19 19.77 5.04 -1.29
C PHE A 19 18.61 5.33 -2.25
N SER A 20 18.89 5.65 -3.53
CA SER A 20 17.83 5.86 -4.54
C SER A 20 17.26 4.56 -5.12
N SER A 21 17.93 3.43 -4.92
CA SER A 21 17.52 2.10 -5.39
C SER A 21 16.85 1.24 -4.33
N ALA A 22 16.66 1.75 -3.11
CA ALA A 22 16.15 1.00 -1.97
C ALA A 22 14.63 1.07 -1.78
N ILE A 23 13.95 2.03 -2.41
CA ILE A 23 12.49 2.14 -2.39
C ILE A 23 11.96 1.47 -3.65
N ASP A 24 11.07 0.48 -3.48
CA ASP A 24 10.40 -0.18 -4.59
C ASP A 24 9.81 0.90 -5.52
N ASN A 25 10.00 0.77 -6.83
CA ASN A 25 9.40 1.72 -7.78
C ASN A 25 7.87 1.78 -7.61
N ASN A 26 7.25 0.66 -7.19
CA ASN A 26 5.84 0.57 -6.86
C ASN A 26 5.43 1.37 -5.60
N GLU A 27 6.38 1.79 -4.79
CA GLU A 27 6.18 2.59 -3.57
C GLU A 27 6.60 4.06 -3.76
N LYS A 28 7.13 4.42 -4.94
CA LYS A 28 7.49 5.80 -5.27
C LYS A 28 6.25 6.67 -5.40
N LEU A 29 5.89 7.33 -4.31
CA LEU A 29 4.77 8.23 -4.25
C LEU A 29 5.00 9.49 -5.11
N GLY A 30 3.93 9.92 -5.77
CA GLY A 30 3.86 11.19 -6.49
C GLY A 30 3.62 12.38 -5.56
N PHE A 31 3.95 13.58 -6.04
CA PHE A 31 3.60 14.82 -5.34
C PHE A 31 2.08 15.00 -5.26
N CYS A 32 1.60 15.58 -4.15
CA CYS A 32 0.17 15.78 -3.91
C CYS A 32 -0.45 16.80 -4.87
N MET A 33 -1.58 16.44 -5.48
CA MET A 33 -2.35 17.38 -6.30
C MET A 33 -3.04 18.42 -5.41
N HIS A 34 -2.76 19.70 -5.65
CA HIS A 34 -3.20 20.83 -4.80
C HIS A 34 -4.73 21.07 -4.68
N ASN A 35 -5.61 20.24 -5.25
CA ASN A 35 -7.05 20.52 -5.36
C ASN A 35 -7.97 19.30 -5.11
N ILE A 36 -7.56 18.33 -4.31
CA ILE A 36 -8.45 17.21 -3.97
C ILE A 36 -9.33 17.63 -2.79
N ASP A 37 -10.61 17.85 -3.07
CA ASP A 37 -11.61 18.13 -2.03
C ASP A 37 -12.04 16.82 -1.37
N ILE A 38 -11.69 16.68 -0.09
CA ILE A 38 -11.97 15.51 0.70
C ILE A 38 -12.89 15.95 1.81
N ASN A 39 -14.16 15.60 1.63
CA ASN A 39 -15.20 15.81 2.60
C ASN A 39 -15.69 14.44 3.06
N VAL A 40 -14.84 13.74 3.82
CA VAL A 40 -15.21 12.52 4.50
C VAL A 40 -15.59 12.92 5.93
N ASN A 41 -16.69 12.41 6.47
CA ASN A 41 -17.10 12.71 7.84
C ASN A 41 -17.10 11.46 8.73
N ASP A 42 -16.34 10.45 8.33
CA ASP A 42 -16.34 9.13 8.94
C ASP A 42 -15.38 9.06 10.14
N HIS A 43 -15.73 8.23 11.12
CA HIS A 43 -14.85 7.90 12.24
C HIS A 43 -13.72 6.95 11.79
N VAL A 44 -12.57 7.00 12.46
CA VAL A 44 -11.41 6.15 12.15
C VAL A 44 -11.74 4.65 12.15
N THR A 45 -12.73 4.23 12.94
CA THR A 45 -13.25 2.86 12.95
C THR A 45 -13.86 2.38 11.65
N ALA A 46 -14.34 3.30 10.81
CA ALA A 46 -14.94 2.93 9.54
C ALA A 46 -13.90 2.27 8.60
N TYR A 47 -12.62 2.50 8.85
CA TYR A 47 -11.51 1.90 8.12
C TYR A 47 -11.16 0.48 8.58
N GLU A 48 -11.51 0.08 9.81
CA GLU A 48 -11.13 -1.22 10.38
C GLU A 48 -11.62 -2.42 9.57
N GLY A 49 -10.94 -3.54 9.76
CA GLY A 49 -11.31 -4.84 9.24
C GLY A 49 -10.42 -5.27 8.10
N VAL A 50 -10.99 -6.00 7.14
CA VAL A 50 -10.21 -6.60 6.05
C VAL A 50 -10.55 -5.95 4.73
N TRP A 51 -9.52 -5.68 3.95
CA TRP A 51 -9.59 -5.10 2.62
C TRP A 51 -8.78 -5.93 1.64
N PHE A 52 -9.32 -6.06 0.43
CA PHE A 52 -8.69 -6.76 -0.68
C PHE A 52 -8.42 -5.74 -1.79
N PRO A 53 -7.18 -5.27 -1.94
CA PRO A 53 -6.76 -4.47 -3.09
C PRO A 53 -7.11 -5.19 -4.41
N GLN A 54 -7.84 -4.50 -5.27
CA GLN A 54 -8.30 -5.02 -6.58
C GLN A 54 -7.56 -4.35 -7.73
N TYR A 55 -7.31 -3.05 -7.60
CA TYR A 55 -6.58 -2.27 -8.58
C TYR A 55 -5.66 -1.27 -7.89
N ARG A 56 -4.54 -0.99 -8.55
CA ARG A 56 -3.63 0.09 -8.17
C ARG A 56 -3.12 0.83 -9.40
N THR A 57 -2.45 1.96 -9.20
CA THR A 57 -1.74 2.64 -10.29
C THR A 57 -0.71 1.70 -10.92
N ARG A 58 -0.68 1.65 -12.26
CA ARG A 58 0.37 0.97 -13.03
C ARG A 58 1.69 1.73 -12.91
N ASP A 59 2.74 1.00 -12.57
CA ASP A 59 4.12 1.46 -12.68
C ASP A 59 4.85 0.83 -13.88
N SER A 60 5.97 1.41 -14.32
CA SER A 60 6.74 0.94 -15.48
C SER A 60 7.53 -0.33 -15.22
N ASP A 61 7.97 -0.57 -13.98
CA ASP A 61 8.79 -1.73 -13.58
C ASP A 61 7.96 -2.75 -12.77
N ASN A 62 6.71 -2.96 -13.17
CA ASN A 62 5.67 -3.58 -12.36
C ASN A 62 5.98 -5.05 -12.01
N HIS A 63 6.42 -5.31 -10.78
CA HIS A 63 6.37 -6.65 -10.21
C HIS A 63 4.92 -7.13 -10.17
N ARG A 64 4.68 -8.44 -10.35
CA ARG A 64 3.29 -8.96 -10.34
C ARG A 64 2.81 -9.15 -8.90
N TYR A 65 2.09 -8.16 -8.41
CA TYR A 65 1.38 -8.27 -7.13
C TYR A 65 0.11 -9.08 -7.30
N SER A 66 -0.08 -10.05 -6.42
CA SER A 66 -1.27 -10.87 -6.34
C SER A 66 -1.58 -11.24 -4.90
N CYS A 67 -2.78 -11.78 -4.66
CA CYS A 67 -3.22 -12.28 -3.36
C CYS A 67 -3.13 -11.28 -2.20
N HIS A 68 -3.22 -9.98 -2.52
CA HIS A 68 -3.05 -8.91 -1.54
C HIS A 68 -4.25 -8.85 -0.58
N THR A 69 -4.00 -8.95 0.71
CA THR A 69 -4.95 -8.78 1.80
C THR A 69 -4.38 -7.79 2.80
N LEU A 70 -5.19 -6.79 3.17
CA LEU A 70 -4.88 -5.80 4.19
C LEU A 70 -5.77 -6.05 5.41
N TYR A 71 -5.15 -6.13 6.59
CA TYR A 71 -5.81 -6.18 7.88
C TYR A 71 -5.58 -4.86 8.59
N GLU A 72 -6.65 -4.20 8.98
CA GLU A 72 -6.58 -2.89 9.61
C GLU A 72 -7.29 -2.88 10.96
N ARG A 73 -6.59 -2.37 11.97
CA ARG A 73 -7.08 -2.30 13.35
C ARG A 73 -6.82 -0.93 13.94
N VAL A 74 -7.82 -0.33 14.57
CA VAL A 74 -7.64 0.94 15.28
C VAL A 74 -7.15 0.67 16.69
N TYR A 75 -6.13 1.43 17.08
CA TYR A 75 -5.69 1.50 18.45
C TYR A 75 -6.09 2.86 19.05
N TYR A 76 -6.84 2.81 20.14
CA TYR A 76 -7.38 4.01 20.80
C TYR A 76 -6.43 4.51 21.89
N GLU A 77 -5.61 5.49 21.53
CA GLU A 77 -4.82 6.28 22.48
C GLU A 77 -5.20 7.77 22.41
N ALA A 78 -4.44 8.63 23.10
CA ALA A 78 -4.61 10.08 23.03
C ALA A 78 -4.54 10.63 21.59
N ARG A 79 -3.84 9.93 20.70
CA ARG A 79 -3.94 10.07 19.24
C ARG A 79 -4.31 8.70 18.68
N PRO A 80 -5.50 8.53 18.07
CA PRO A 80 -5.86 7.26 17.45
C PRO A 80 -4.86 6.87 16.37
N LYS A 81 -4.52 5.58 16.32
CA LYS A 81 -3.65 4.99 15.30
C LYS A 81 -4.42 3.94 14.52
N LEU A 82 -4.08 3.76 13.23
CA LEU A 82 -4.51 2.62 12.44
C LEU A 82 -3.28 1.76 12.16
N ILE A 83 -3.34 0.51 12.57
CA ILE A 83 -2.31 -0.49 12.33
C ILE A 83 -2.70 -1.28 11.09
N PHE A 84 -1.76 -1.45 10.17
CA PHE A 84 -1.95 -2.13 8.89
C PHE A 84 -1.04 -3.35 8.86
N ASP A 85 -1.62 -4.53 8.63
CA ASP A 85 -0.87 -5.73 8.29
C ASP A 85 -1.23 -6.16 6.86
N SER A 86 -0.23 -6.12 5.99
CA SER A 86 -0.32 -6.41 4.58
C SER A 86 0.28 -7.78 4.28
N TYR A 87 -0.49 -8.62 3.58
CA TYR A 87 -0.05 -9.93 3.10
C TYR A 87 -0.27 -9.98 1.60
N TYR A 88 0.77 -10.27 0.82
CA TYR A 88 0.68 -10.30 -0.62
C TYR A 88 1.69 -11.26 -1.21
N THR A 89 1.63 -11.46 -2.53
CA THR A 89 2.67 -12.17 -3.26
C THR A 89 3.26 -11.28 -4.35
N VAL A 90 4.58 -11.24 -4.44
CA VAL A 90 5.35 -10.58 -5.50
C VAL A 90 5.99 -11.65 -6.37
N ASP A 91 5.58 -11.72 -7.64
CA ASP A 91 6.04 -12.75 -8.58
C ASP A 91 5.88 -14.19 -8.04
N GLY A 92 4.84 -14.39 -7.20
CA GLY A 92 4.49 -15.68 -6.58
C GLY A 92 5.18 -15.96 -5.23
N ILE A 93 6.10 -15.11 -4.79
CA ILE A 93 6.75 -15.20 -3.48
C ILE A 93 5.90 -14.46 -2.45
N ALA A 94 5.62 -15.08 -1.31
CA ALA A 94 4.81 -14.49 -0.26
C ALA A 94 5.60 -13.45 0.54
N GLU A 95 5.00 -12.28 0.72
CA GLU A 95 5.55 -11.13 1.42
C GLU A 95 4.58 -10.65 2.50
N THR A 96 5.14 -10.07 3.56
CA THR A 96 4.38 -9.47 4.65
C THR A 96 4.99 -8.15 5.07
N GLU A 97 4.15 -7.17 5.31
CA GLU A 97 4.56 -5.83 5.71
C GLU A 97 3.60 -5.28 6.76
N SER A 98 4.11 -4.58 7.76
CA SER A 98 3.29 -3.97 8.81
C SER A 98 3.74 -2.53 9.04
N HIS A 99 2.80 -1.60 9.10
CA HIS A 99 3.03 -0.18 9.39
C HIS A 99 1.91 0.40 10.27
N GLU A 100 2.21 1.51 10.96
CA GLU A 100 1.26 2.24 11.78
C GLU A 100 1.06 3.65 11.21
N GLU A 101 -0.19 4.03 10.88
CA GLU A 101 -0.52 5.41 10.51
C GLU A 101 -1.13 6.14 11.72
N SER A 102 -0.64 7.35 11.99
CA SER A 102 -1.20 8.21 13.04
C SER A 102 -2.25 9.17 12.49
N TYR A 103 -3.37 9.34 13.20
CA TYR A 103 -4.41 10.28 12.82
C TYR A 103 -4.23 11.60 13.56
N SER A 104 -4.04 12.70 12.81
CA SER A 104 -4.09 14.06 13.35
C SER A 104 -5.54 14.46 13.64
N PRO A 105 -5.95 14.62 14.91
CA PRO A 105 -7.31 15.04 15.24
C PRO A 105 -7.49 16.52 14.87
N GLY A 106 -8.43 16.84 13.98
CA GLY A 106 -8.85 18.24 13.70
C GLY A 106 -8.54 18.77 12.30
N GLU A 107 -7.73 18.08 11.50
CA GLU A 107 -7.62 18.36 10.06
C GLU A 107 -8.69 17.59 9.29
N LYS A 108 -9.03 18.05 8.07
CA LYS A 108 -10.17 17.53 7.29
C LYS A 108 -10.17 15.99 7.31
N ARG A 109 -11.21 15.42 7.92
CA ARG A 109 -11.42 13.98 8.05
C ARG A 109 -11.26 13.31 6.66
N GLY A 110 -10.46 12.24 6.59
CA GLY A 110 -10.11 11.54 5.34
C GLY A 110 -8.66 11.72 4.85
N ILE A 111 -7.81 12.42 5.62
CA ILE A 111 -6.36 12.50 5.41
C ILE A 111 -5.67 11.78 6.58
N THR A 112 -4.87 10.76 6.30
CA THR A 112 -3.90 10.22 7.25
C THR A 112 -2.50 10.70 6.88
N VAL A 113 -1.71 11.06 7.88
CA VAL A 113 -0.27 11.26 7.71
C VAL A 113 0.36 9.90 8.00
N ASP A 114 0.84 9.26 6.94
CA ASP A 114 1.37 7.90 6.95
C ASP A 114 2.76 7.89 7.60
N ASP A 115 3.60 8.88 7.24
CA ASP A 115 4.95 9.04 7.80
C ASP A 115 5.42 10.51 7.76
N GLU A 116 6.15 10.92 8.80
CA GLU A 116 6.93 12.18 8.85
C GLU A 116 8.40 11.80 8.61
N GLY A 117 8.80 11.77 7.34
CA GLY A 117 10.16 11.43 6.95
C GLY A 117 11.10 12.63 7.02
N PHE A 118 12.39 12.38 7.23
CA PHE A 118 13.45 13.38 7.08
C PHE A 118 14.47 12.93 6.04
N LEU A 119 14.68 13.77 5.02
CA LEU A 119 15.76 13.60 4.04
C LEU A 119 16.86 14.62 4.31
N GLU A 120 18.06 14.12 4.62
CA GLU A 120 19.22 14.97 4.83
C GLU A 120 19.50 15.83 3.58
N GLY A 121 19.58 17.15 3.76
CA GLY A 121 19.75 18.13 2.67
C GLY A 121 18.45 18.63 2.02
N TYR A 122 17.30 17.98 2.28
CA TYR A 122 16.01 18.34 1.69
C TYR A 122 14.94 18.70 2.73
N GLY A 123 15.10 18.25 3.98
CA GLY A 123 14.22 18.57 5.10
C GLY A 123 13.15 17.50 5.35
N SER A 124 12.18 17.85 6.20
CA SER A 124 11.05 17.00 6.52
C SER A 124 10.04 16.96 5.38
N TYR A 125 9.44 15.80 5.15
CA TYR A 125 8.33 15.62 4.21
C TYR A 125 7.26 14.73 4.84
N ASN A 126 6.03 14.88 4.35
CA ASN A 126 4.88 14.11 4.78
C ASN A 126 4.42 13.18 3.67
N VAL A 127 3.99 11.99 4.06
CA VAL A 127 3.19 11.11 3.22
C VAL A 127 1.73 11.24 3.64
N PHE A 128 0.86 11.48 2.68
CA PHE A 128 -0.57 11.62 2.88
C PHE A 128 -1.29 10.46 2.21
N ASN A 129 -2.14 9.79 2.97
CA ASN A 129 -3.06 8.78 2.49
C ASN A 129 -4.50 9.31 2.60
N TYR A 130 -5.08 9.58 1.42
CA TYR A 130 -6.37 10.21 1.25
C TYR A 130 -7.45 9.18 0.93
N ILE A 131 -8.50 9.12 1.75
CA ILE A 131 -9.67 8.28 1.46
C ILE A 131 -10.68 9.11 0.65
N LEU A 132 -10.72 8.89 -0.67
CA LEU A 132 -11.61 9.65 -1.57
C LEU A 132 -13.08 9.23 -1.45
N LYS A 133 -13.30 7.95 -1.13
CA LYS A 133 -14.63 7.38 -0.88
C LYS A 133 -14.49 6.14 -0.01
N LEU A 134 -15.35 6.03 0.98
CA LEU A 134 -15.55 4.83 1.78
C LEU A 134 -17.01 4.39 1.69
N THR A 135 -17.23 3.08 1.60
CA THR A 135 -18.54 2.43 1.64
C THR A 135 -18.42 1.07 2.35
N PRO A 136 -19.54 0.41 2.69
CA PRO A 136 -19.51 -0.95 3.21
C PRO A 136 -18.92 -2.00 2.23
N GLU A 137 -18.85 -1.73 0.93
CA GLU A 137 -18.36 -2.70 -0.08
C GLU A 137 -16.94 -2.39 -0.57
N TYR A 138 -16.59 -1.11 -0.69
CA TYR A 138 -15.34 -0.66 -1.28
C TYR A 138 -14.84 0.66 -0.70
N ARG A 139 -13.56 0.91 -0.91
CA ARG A 139 -12.94 2.22 -0.73
C ARG A 139 -11.98 2.56 -1.86
N VAL A 140 -11.68 3.85 -1.97
CA VAL A 140 -10.71 4.38 -2.93
C VAL A 140 -9.71 5.25 -2.19
N ARG A 141 -8.43 4.86 -2.21
CA ARG A 141 -7.32 5.58 -1.61
C ARG A 141 -6.51 6.33 -2.67
N TYR A 142 -5.95 7.47 -2.29
CA TYR A 142 -4.95 8.21 -3.03
C TYR A 142 -3.78 8.52 -2.10
N LEU A 143 -2.59 8.05 -2.44
CA LEU A 143 -1.38 8.29 -1.66
C LEU A 143 -0.48 9.26 -2.42
N CYS A 144 0.08 10.23 -1.69
CA CYS A 144 1.01 11.20 -2.24
C CYS A 144 1.86 11.84 -1.14
N THR A 145 2.85 12.65 -1.56
CA THR A 145 3.72 13.38 -0.64
C THR A 145 3.78 14.87 -0.97
N ASP A 146 4.07 15.72 0.02
CA ASP A 146 4.45 17.12 -0.20
C ASP A 146 5.93 17.29 -0.60
N TYR A 147 6.68 16.19 -0.77
CA TYR A 147 8.05 16.24 -1.24
C TYR A 147 8.15 16.69 -2.69
N VAL A 148 8.60 17.93 -2.91
CA VAL A 148 8.56 18.62 -4.22
C VAL A 148 9.23 17.85 -5.36
N ASP A 149 10.31 17.11 -5.08
CA ASP A 149 11.02 16.35 -6.11
C ASP A 149 10.29 15.08 -6.55
N ALA A 150 9.28 14.64 -5.79
CA ALA A 150 8.37 13.57 -6.17
C ALA A 150 7.38 13.97 -7.29
N ARG A 151 7.42 15.20 -7.81
CA ARG A 151 6.53 15.67 -8.91
C ARG A 151 6.62 14.84 -10.19
N ARG A 152 7.74 14.15 -10.39
CA ARG A 152 7.95 13.27 -11.56
C ARG A 152 7.46 11.84 -11.33
N ASN A 153 7.19 11.46 -10.08
CA ASN A 153 6.67 10.14 -9.74
C ASN A 153 5.17 10.04 -10.07
N LYS A 154 4.64 8.82 -10.02
CA LYS A 154 3.26 8.55 -10.39
C LYS A 154 2.31 8.84 -9.23
N THR A 155 1.12 9.34 -9.55
CA THR A 155 -0.01 9.42 -8.62
C THR A 155 -0.40 8.00 -8.18
N MET A 156 -0.25 7.68 -6.90
CA MET A 156 -0.56 6.36 -6.39
C MET A 156 -2.01 6.28 -5.94
N VAL A 157 -2.78 5.34 -6.48
CA VAL A 157 -4.17 5.11 -6.05
C VAL A 157 -4.40 3.63 -5.82
N TYR A 158 -5.34 3.32 -4.93
CA TYR A 158 -5.82 1.96 -4.70
C TYR A 158 -7.35 1.92 -4.76
N ILE A 159 -7.87 0.86 -5.39
CA ILE A 159 -9.27 0.45 -5.27
C ILE A 159 -9.27 -0.84 -4.47
N GLU A 160 -9.91 -0.81 -3.32
CA GLU A 160 -9.96 -1.92 -2.39
C GLU A 160 -11.40 -2.26 -2.06
N THR A 161 -11.65 -3.54 -1.78
CA THR A 161 -13.01 -4.03 -1.54
C THR A 161 -13.04 -4.94 -0.32
N ARG A 162 -14.23 -5.11 0.28
CA ARG A 162 -14.45 -6.05 1.39
C ARG A 162 -14.52 -7.51 0.96
N ASN A 163 -14.52 -7.78 -0.35
CA ASN A 163 -14.64 -9.12 -0.90
C ASN A 163 -13.56 -9.36 -1.95
N MET A 164 -12.84 -10.48 -1.88
CA MET A 164 -11.82 -10.86 -2.88
C MET A 164 -12.37 -10.95 -4.31
N ARG A 165 -13.67 -11.18 -4.46
CA ARG A 165 -14.39 -11.27 -5.74
C ARG A 165 -15.56 -10.29 -5.75
N PRO A 166 -15.30 -8.98 -5.87
CA PRO A 166 -16.35 -7.97 -5.86
C PRO A 166 -17.20 -8.03 -7.13
N LYS A 167 -18.38 -7.42 -7.09
CA LYS A 167 -19.23 -7.23 -8.27
C LYS A 167 -18.57 -6.25 -9.23
N LEU A 168 -18.84 -6.39 -10.53
CA LEU A 168 -18.28 -5.49 -11.54
C LEU A 168 -18.77 -4.05 -11.35
N GLU A 169 -20.01 -3.88 -10.90
CA GLU A 169 -20.65 -2.60 -10.61
C GLU A 169 -19.87 -1.84 -9.52
N THR A 170 -19.50 -2.53 -8.43
CA THR A 170 -18.67 -1.98 -7.34
C THR A 170 -17.34 -1.42 -7.87
N ILE A 171 -16.68 -2.15 -8.78
CA ILE A 171 -15.43 -1.68 -9.41
C ILE A 171 -15.67 -0.47 -10.31
N LYS A 172 -16.73 -0.47 -11.12
CA LYS A 172 -17.07 0.67 -11.98
C LYS A 172 -17.35 1.94 -11.17
N GLU A 173 -18.06 1.82 -10.05
CA GLU A 173 -18.32 2.93 -9.13
C GLU A 173 -17.03 3.47 -8.53
N ALA A 174 -16.15 2.59 -8.04
CA ALA A 174 -14.83 2.98 -7.52
C ALA A 174 -13.97 3.72 -8.56
N VAL A 175 -13.93 3.24 -9.81
CA VAL A 175 -13.22 3.92 -10.90
C VAL A 175 -13.82 5.31 -11.20
N ASN A 176 -15.14 5.47 -11.10
CA ASN A 176 -15.78 6.76 -11.28
C ASN A 176 -15.42 7.78 -10.18
N VAL A 177 -15.12 7.32 -8.96
CA VAL A 177 -14.59 8.20 -7.88
C VAL A 177 -13.26 8.82 -8.30
N LEU A 178 -12.34 8.04 -8.87
CA LEU A 178 -11.04 8.54 -9.36
C LEU A 178 -11.24 9.63 -10.43
N ARG A 179 -12.14 9.37 -11.39
CA ARG A 179 -12.48 10.33 -12.46
C ARG A 179 -13.07 11.63 -11.92
N LYS A 180 -13.95 11.55 -10.92
CA LYS A 180 -14.55 12.73 -10.25
C LYS A 180 -13.48 13.62 -9.63
N HIS A 181 -12.42 13.02 -9.08
CA HIS A 181 -11.27 13.74 -8.51
C HIS A 181 -10.17 14.05 -9.53
N LYS A 182 -10.43 13.84 -10.84
CA LYS A 182 -9.49 14.08 -11.95
C LYS A 182 -8.18 13.29 -11.84
N LEU A 183 -8.22 12.13 -11.17
CA LEU A 183 -7.09 11.21 -11.06
C LEU A 183 -7.11 10.25 -12.26
N TYR A 184 -6.53 10.69 -13.39
CA TYR A 184 -6.46 9.89 -14.62
C TYR A 184 -5.18 9.06 -14.63
N VAL A 185 -5.22 7.89 -13.98
CA VAL A 185 -4.11 6.94 -13.93
C VAL A 185 -4.45 5.67 -14.72
N HIS A 186 -3.42 5.01 -15.24
CA HIS A 186 -3.56 3.63 -15.71
C HIS A 186 -3.63 2.72 -14.49
N LEU A 187 -4.59 1.80 -14.47
CA LEU A 187 -4.78 0.86 -13.36
C LEU A 187 -4.33 -0.53 -13.78
N ASP A 188 -3.57 -1.20 -12.92
CA ASP A 188 -3.33 -2.62 -13.01
C ASP A 188 -4.17 -3.38 -12.01
N ARG A 189 -4.68 -4.52 -12.48
CA ARG A 189 -5.46 -5.43 -11.66
C ARG A 189 -4.52 -6.24 -10.78
N ILE A 190 -4.83 -6.31 -9.51
CA ILE A 190 -4.19 -7.22 -8.56
C ILE A 190 -4.95 -8.55 -8.64
N GLU A 191 -4.26 -9.62 -9.02
CA GLU A 191 -4.93 -10.91 -9.22
C GLU A 191 -5.26 -11.54 -7.87
N GLN A 192 -6.56 -11.76 -7.64
CA GLN A 192 -7.10 -12.35 -6.41
C GLN A 192 -7.65 -13.77 -6.63
N ARG A 193 -7.53 -14.32 -7.84
CA ARG A 193 -8.02 -15.66 -8.18
C ARG A 193 -7.13 -16.71 -7.54
N ASN A 194 -7.75 -17.76 -6.99
CA ASN A 194 -7.07 -18.89 -6.31
C ASN A 194 -6.23 -18.49 -5.09
N CYS A 195 -6.28 -17.24 -4.67
CA CYS A 195 -5.68 -16.77 -3.44
C CYS A 195 -6.47 -17.33 -2.25
N LYS A 196 -5.74 -17.80 -1.23
CA LYS A 196 -6.31 -18.16 0.06
C LYS A 196 -6.13 -16.98 0.99
N ARG A 197 -7.20 -16.56 1.68
CA ARG A 197 -7.12 -15.49 2.67
C ARG A 197 -6.24 -15.95 3.85
N PRO A 198 -5.17 -15.22 4.20
CA PRO A 198 -4.39 -15.55 5.39
C PRO A 198 -5.25 -15.32 6.63
N LEU A 199 -5.39 -16.29 7.53
CA LEU A 199 -6.25 -16.17 8.72
C LEU A 199 -5.48 -15.51 9.88
N GLY A 200 -5.21 -14.20 9.80
CA GLY A 200 -4.54 -13.46 10.88
C GLY A 200 -3.15 -14.01 11.27
N PRO A 201 -2.56 -13.53 12.37
CA PRO A 201 -1.12 -13.71 12.67
C PRO A 201 -0.66 -15.18 12.89
N ASP A 202 -1.56 -16.15 13.00
CA ASP A 202 -1.23 -17.59 13.11
C ASP A 202 -1.52 -18.39 11.81
N GLY A 203 -1.73 -17.71 10.67
CA GLY A 203 -2.52 -18.25 9.55
C GLY A 203 -1.81 -18.54 8.22
N TYR A 204 -0.74 -19.34 8.22
CA TYR A 204 -0.42 -20.28 7.12
C TYR A 204 0.21 -21.55 7.71
N GLN A 205 -0.51 -22.67 7.74
CA GLN A 205 0.18 -23.96 7.71
C GLN A 205 0.70 -24.17 6.28
N PRO A 206 1.97 -24.59 6.09
CA PRO A 206 2.65 -24.61 4.80
C PRO A 206 1.88 -25.32 3.68
N LEU A 207 2.09 -24.86 2.45
CA LEU A 207 1.45 -25.37 1.22
C LEU A 207 1.86 -26.78 0.79
N ASP A 208 2.67 -27.51 1.57
CA ASP A 208 3.13 -28.85 1.22
C ASP A 208 3.02 -29.81 2.42
N LYS A 209 1.87 -30.46 2.59
CA LYS A 209 1.77 -31.82 3.15
C LYS A 209 0.54 -32.57 2.61
N GLU A 210 0.65 -33.11 1.39
CA GLU A 210 0.36 -34.54 1.23
C GLU A 210 1.70 -35.21 0.91
N PRO A 211 2.07 -36.37 1.52
CA PRO A 211 1.28 -37.62 1.50
C PRO A 211 1.39 -38.41 2.85
N LYS A 212 0.74 -39.54 3.15
CA LYS A 212 0.35 -40.71 2.36
C LYS A 212 -0.95 -41.32 2.91
N SER A 213 -1.77 -41.84 2.01
CA SER A 213 -2.63 -42.99 2.28
C SER A 213 -1.79 -44.15 2.82
N ILE A 214 -2.03 -44.58 4.06
CA ILE A 214 -1.71 -45.96 4.43
C ILE A 214 -3.00 -46.74 4.24
N THR A 215 -3.17 -47.27 3.05
CA THR A 215 -3.84 -48.55 2.89
C THR A 215 -2.85 -49.60 3.38
N ARG A 216 -3.18 -50.31 4.46
CA ARG A 216 -2.95 -51.75 4.56
C ARG A 216 -4.08 -52.38 5.34
N ASP A 217 -4.88 -53.12 4.58
CA ASP A 217 -5.75 -54.19 5.04
C ASP A 217 -4.99 -55.26 5.83
N ASN A 218 -5.73 -55.87 6.76
CA ASN A 218 -5.74 -57.27 7.19
C ASN A 218 -4.41 -57.94 7.64
N HIS A 219 -4.27 -58.15 8.96
CA HIS A 219 -4.43 -59.46 9.59
C HIS A 219 -4.43 -59.38 11.12
#